data_AF-A0A8T3NAR1-F1
#
_entry.id   AF-A0A8T3NAR1-F1
#
_cell.length_a   1.000
_cell.length_b   1.000
_cell.length_c   1.000
_cell.angle_alpha   90.00
_cell.angle_beta   90.00
_cell.angle_gamma   90.00
#
_symmetry.space_group_name_H-M   'P 1'
#
loop_
_entity.id
_entity.type
_entity.pdbx_description
1 polymer ?
#
loop_
_entity_poly.entity_id
_entity_poly.type
_entity_poly.pdbx_seq_one_letter_code
_entity_poly.pdbx_strand_id
1 'polypeptide(L)' 'MKAIAVFPGKPNSSHLAELPMPSLDEVPNGRGVLVKFLSRGVDGTDKEIIAAEYGAPPPGYDFKAYCEIAER' A
#
# COMPACT_ATOMS: atom_id res chain seq x y z
N MET A 1 10.46 -3.39 -3.33
CA MET A 1 9.24 -3.27 -4.14
C MET A 1 8.76 -1.82 -4.16
N LYS A 2 8.10 -1.40 -5.23
CA LYS A 2 7.50 -0.05 -5.34
C LYS A 2 6.03 -0.11 -4.98
N ALA A 3 5.49 0.90 -4.32
CA ALA A 3 4.09 0.96 -3.94
C ALA A 3 3.49 2.37 -4.05
N ILE A 4 2.20 2.47 -4.37
CA ILE A 4 1.47 3.74 -4.24
C ILE A 4 1.07 3.91 -2.78
N ALA A 5 1.38 5.06 -2.20
CA ALA A 5 1.09 5.38 -0.82
C ALA A 5 0.48 6.78 -0.66
N VAL A 6 -0.14 7.04 0.49
CA VAL A 6 -0.56 8.39 0.92
C VAL A 6 -0.06 8.64 2.33
N PHE A 7 0.02 9.90 2.73
CA PHE A 7 0.15 10.28 4.13
C PHE A 7 -1.26 10.51 4.72
N PRO A 8 -1.75 9.63 5.62
CA PRO A 8 -3.09 9.78 6.18
C PRO A 8 -3.28 11.14 6.85
N GLY A 9 -4.48 11.72 6.71
CA GLY A 9 -4.78 13.08 7.19
C GLY A 9 -4.22 14.21 6.32
N LYS A 10 -3.49 13.91 5.24
CA LYS A 10 -2.99 14.91 4.27
C LYS A 10 -3.63 14.67 2.90
N PRO A 11 -4.56 15.54 2.45
CA PRO A 11 -5.20 15.37 1.15
C PRO A 11 -4.19 15.52 0.00
N ASN A 12 -4.44 14.81 -1.11
CA ASN A 12 -3.61 14.83 -2.33
C ASN A 12 -2.13 14.46 -2.08
N SER A 13 -1.88 13.59 -1.10
CA SER A 13 -0.54 13.17 -0.71
C SER A 13 -0.10 11.86 -1.38
N SER A 14 -0.72 11.49 -2.50
CA SER A 14 -0.37 10.27 -3.21
C SER A 14 1.06 10.35 -3.77
N HIS A 15 1.84 9.30 -3.53
CA HIS A 15 3.23 9.23 -3.94
C HIS A 15 3.68 7.78 -4.15
N LEU A 16 4.82 7.62 -4.82
CA LEU A 16 5.50 6.34 -4.94
C LEU A 16 6.42 6.15 -3.73
N ALA A 17 6.24 5.05 -3.00
CA ALA A 17 7.09 4.64 -1.90
C ALA A 17 7.90 3.39 -2.31
N GLU A 18 9.13 3.31 -1.84
CA GLU A 18 9.93 2.09 -1.93
C GLU A 18 9.88 1.36 -0.58
N LEU A 19 9.56 0.06 -0.65
CA LEU A 19 9.39 -0.81 0.50
C LEU A 19 10.24 -2.08 0.33
N PRO A 20 10.66 -2.76 1.41
CA PRO A 20 11.24 -4.09 1.30
C PRO A 20 10.25 -5.06 0.63
N MET A 21 10.77 -6.06 -0.07
CA MET A 21 9.93 -7.16 -0.57
C MET A 21 9.45 -7.98 0.64
N PRO A 22 8.14 -8.25 0.79
CA PRO A 22 7.66 -9.07 1.89
C PRO A 22 8.13 -10.52 1.74
N SER A 23 8.32 -11.20 2.88
CA SER A 23 8.68 -12.61 2.93
C SER A 23 7.52 -13.49 3.43
N LEU A 24 7.57 -14.79 3.11
CA LEU A 24 6.49 -15.73 3.46
C LEU A 24 6.38 -15.96 4.98
N ASP A 25 7.47 -15.80 5.72
CA ASP A 25 7.56 -15.98 7.17
C ASP A 25 6.93 -14.83 7.98
N GLU A 26 6.66 -13.68 7.35
CA GLU A 26 5.88 -12.59 7.97
C GLU A 26 4.42 -12.99 8.25
N VAL A 27 3.90 -14.01 7.55
CA VAL A 27 2.54 -14.54 7.74
C VAL A 27 2.58 -15.81 8.61
N PRO A 28 1.98 -15.79 9.82
CA PRO A 28 2.06 -16.92 10.74
C PRO A 28 1.48 -18.23 10.18
N ASN A 29 2.00 -19.34 10.69
CA ASN A 29 1.54 -20.71 10.41
C ASN A 29 1.76 -21.18 8.96
N GLY A 30 2.72 -20.59 8.24
CA GLY A 30 3.07 -21.03 6.88
C GLY A 30 1.97 -20.79 5.85
N ARG A 31 1.08 -19.82 6.10
CA ARG A 31 -0.06 -19.49 5.23
C ARG A 31 0.20 -18.30 4.31
N GLY A 32 1.43 -17.81 4.25
CA GLY A 32 1.82 -16.71 3.35
C GLY A 32 1.71 -17.12 1.88
N VAL A 33 1.21 -16.20 1.05
CA VAL A 33 1.23 -16.33 -0.41
C VAL A 33 1.82 -15.05 -0.97
N LEU A 34 2.92 -15.16 -1.70
CA LEU A 34 3.54 -14.04 -2.39
C LEU A 34 2.95 -13.94 -3.80
N VAL A 35 2.30 -12.82 -4.10
CA VAL A 35 1.63 -12.57 -5.37
C VAL A 35 2.34 -11.46 -6.13
N LYS A 36 2.47 -11.61 -7.46
CA LYS A 36 2.91 -10.52 -8.35
C LYS A 36 1.68 -9.81 -8.90
N PHE A 37 1.54 -8.52 -8.60
CA PHE A 37 0.50 -7.69 -9.21
C PHE A 37 0.78 -7.49 -10.70
N LEU A 38 -0.22 -7.73 -11.55
CA LEU A 38 -0.12 -7.46 -13.01
C LEU A 38 -0.81 -6.16 -13.40
N SER A 39 -1.97 -5.92 -12.81
CA SER A 39 -2.78 -4.72 -12.98
C SER A 39 -3.59 -4.48 -11.71
N ARG A 40 -4.13 -3.27 -11.56
CA ARG A 40 -4.94 -2.89 -10.40
C ARG A 40 -6.12 -2.03 -10.86
N GLY A 41 -7.29 -2.29 -10.29
CA GLY A 41 -8.43 -1.40 -10.39
C GLY A 41 -8.26 -0.22 -9.44
N VAL A 42 -8.96 0.87 -9.74
CA VAL A 42 -9.13 2.03 -8.86
C VAL A 42 -10.64 2.17 -8.61
N ASP A 43 -11.03 2.38 -7.37
CA ASP A 43 -12.43 2.54 -6.98
C ASP A 43 -12.70 3.87 -6.24
N GLY A 44 -13.93 4.03 -5.73
CA GLY A 44 -14.31 5.24 -4.98
C GLY A 44 -13.56 5.40 -3.66
N THR A 45 -13.23 4.29 -3.00
CA THR A 45 -12.49 4.24 -1.73
C THR A 45 -11.14 4.91 -1.88
N ASP A 46 -10.44 4.67 -3.00
CA ASP A 46 -9.16 5.31 -3.30
C ASP A 46 -9.28 6.84 -3.28
N LYS A 47 -10.37 7.37 -3.83
CA LYS A 47 -10.62 8.81 -3.89
C LYS A 47 -10.86 9.41 -2.50
N GLU A 48 -11.71 8.78 -1.69
CA GLU A 48 -12.03 9.23 -0.32
C GLU A 48 -10.77 9.27 0.56
N ILE A 49 -9.94 8.23 0.42
CA ILE A 49 -8.67 8.11 1.11
C ILE A 49 -7.65 9.17 0.65
N ILE A 50 -7.54 9.44 -0.66
CA ILE A 50 -6.67 10.50 -1.20
C ILE A 50 -7.15 11.88 -0.75
N ALA A 51 -8.46 12.07 -0.57
CA ALA A 51 -9.04 13.26 0.02
C ALA A 51 -8.83 13.35 1.55
N ALA A 52 -8.15 12.37 2.15
CA ALA A 52 -7.88 12.27 3.58
C ALA A 52 -9.14 12.24 4.46
N GLU A 53 -10.24 11.70 3.94
CA GLU A 53 -11.48 11.53 4.70
C GLU A 53 -11.32 10.50 5.82
N TYR A 54 -10.50 9.47 5.60
CA TYR A 54 -10.14 8.48 6.61
C TYR A 54 -8.83 7.74 6.27
N GLY A 55 -8.30 7.02 7.26
CA GLY A 55 -7.11 6.19 7.14
C GLY A 55 -6.14 6.38 8.30
N ALA A 56 -5.31 5.37 8.54
CA ALA A 56 -4.21 5.42 9.49
C ALA A 56 -3.04 4.60 8.93
N PRO A 57 -1.78 4.99 9.20
CA PRO A 57 -0.66 4.19 8.79
C PRO A 57 -0.55 2.93 9.66
N PRO A 58 0.05 1.84 9.16
CA PRO A 58 0.39 0.71 10.00
C PRO A 58 1.45 1.11 11.05
N PRO A 59 1.57 0.37 12.17
CA PRO A 59 2.59 0.64 13.18
C PRO A 59 4.00 0.71 12.57
N GLY A 60 4.76 1.73 12.96
CA GLY A 60 6.14 1.93 12.48
C GLY A 60 6.27 2.64 11.13
N TYR A 61 5.16 3.08 10.52
CA TYR A 61 5.14 3.87 9.29
C TYR A 61 4.41 5.20 9.49
N ASP A 62 4.81 6.20 8.73
CA ASP A 62 4.13 7.52 8.66
C ASP A 62 3.15 7.61 7.47
N PHE A 63 3.20 6.63 6.57
CA PHE A 63 2.36 6.57 5.37
C PHE A 63 1.59 5.24 5.30
N LYS A 64 0.50 5.23 4.54
CA LYS A 64 -0.27 4.03 4.21
C LYS A 64 0.00 3.66 2.75
N ALA A 65 0.58 2.48 2.53
CA ALA A 65 0.76 1.91 1.19
C ALA A 65 -0.50 1.12 0.78
N TYR A 66 -0.94 1.30 -0.47
CA TYR A 66 -2.12 0.63 -1.03
C TYR A 66 -1.76 -0.65 -1.75
N CYS A 67 -0.64 -0.65 -2.47
CA CYS A 67 -0.25 -1.83 -3.24
C CYS A 67 1.09 -1.67 -3.94
N GLU A 68 1.66 -2.82 -4.25
CA GLU A 68 2.82 -3.02 -5.10
C GLU A 68 2.56 -2.60 -6.56
N ILE A 69 3.53 -1.93 -7.16
CA ILE A 69 3.65 -1.73 -8.61
C ILE A 69 4.71 -2.72 -9.09
N ALA A 70 4.30 -3.72 -9.86
CA ALA A 70 5.26 -4.54 -10.57
C ALA A 70 5.93 -3.71 -11.66
N GLU A 71 7.26 -3.62 -11.59
CA GLU A 71 8.05 -3.20 -12.75
C GLU A 71 8.02 -4.31 -13.78
N ARG A 72 7.86 -3.94 -15.06
CA ARG A 72 7.90 -4.89 -16.18
C ARG A 72 9.23 -5.62 -16.22
#